data_AF-D5RRS2-F1
#
_entry.id   AF-D5RRS2-F1
#
_cell.length_a   1.000
_cell.length_b   1.000
_cell.length_c   1.000
_cell.angle_alpha   90.00
_cell.angle_beta   90.00
_cell.angle_gamma   90.00
#
_symmetry.space_group_name_H-M   'P 1'
#
loop_
_entity.id
_entity.type
_entity.pdbx_description
1 polymer ?
#
loop_
_entity_poly.entity_id
_entity_poly.type
_entity_poly.pdbx_seq_one_letter_code
_entity_poly.pdbx_strand_id
1 'polypeptide(L)'
;QRAEQTAIAEAAGSLAPGESRPWRVSHGLPFGWRDNMGQLAVTRQIDTPLAQCREVLFSVQDKPEAPPEGVFLATACRQSGGWRWAGAEPSVSRWRYLQ
;
A
#
# COMPACT_ATOMS: atom_id res chain seq x y z
N GLN A 1 1.67 -7.90 -7.02
CA GLN A 1 1.45 -8.21 -5.58
C GLN A 1 2.60 -7.73 -4.68
N ARG A 2 3.74 -8.42 -4.56
CA ARG A 2 4.84 -7.97 -3.65
C ARG A 2 5.35 -6.56 -3.97
N ALA A 3 5.48 -6.23 -5.26
CA ALA A 3 5.86 -4.89 -5.71
C ALA A 3 4.84 -3.81 -5.31
N GLU A 4 3.53 -4.10 -5.37
CA GLU A 4 2.47 -3.16 -4.93
C GLU A 4 2.56 -2.92 -3.43
N GLN A 5 2.69 -4.00 -2.64
CA GLN A 5 2.86 -3.91 -1.19
C GLN A 5 4.09 -3.08 -0.79
N THR A 6 5.20 -3.26 -1.49
CA THR A 6 6.41 -2.45 -1.30
C THR A 6 6.17 -0.99 -1.66
N ALA A 7 5.64 -0.71 -2.86
CA ALA A 7 5.37 0.66 -3.30
C ALA A 7 4.41 1.41 -2.36
N ILE A 8 3.36 0.73 -1.89
CA ILE A 8 2.40 1.25 -0.92
C ILE A 8 3.08 1.52 0.43
N ALA A 9 3.86 0.57 0.95
CA ALA A 9 4.54 0.74 2.24
C ALA A 9 5.57 1.89 2.21
N GLU A 10 6.33 2.02 1.13
CA GLU A 10 7.27 3.12 0.92
C GLU A 10 6.55 4.47 0.81
N ALA A 11 5.46 4.53 0.03
CA ALA A 11 4.62 5.72 -0.08
C ALA A 11 4.06 6.14 1.29
N ALA A 12 3.49 5.19 2.03
CA ALA A 12 2.98 5.40 3.38
C ALA A 12 4.07 5.97 4.29
N GLY A 13 5.31 5.49 4.18
CA GLY A 13 6.46 5.91 4.97
C GLY A 13 6.92 7.35 4.80
N SER A 14 6.48 8.01 3.72
CA SER A 14 6.78 9.41 3.43
C SER A 14 5.71 10.42 3.87
N LEU A 15 4.56 9.96 4.36
CA LEU A 15 3.38 10.79 4.62
C LEU A 15 3.02 10.93 6.10
N ALA A 16 2.62 12.12 6.53
CA ALA A 16 1.98 12.32 7.83
C ALA A 16 0.49 11.90 7.80
N PRO A 17 -0.14 11.63 8.97
CA PRO A 17 -1.59 11.41 9.03
C PRO A 17 -2.37 12.58 8.41
N GLY A 18 -3.36 12.26 7.58
CA GLY A 18 -4.15 13.21 6.80
C GLY A 18 -3.57 13.54 5.43
N GLU A 19 -2.32 13.18 5.15
CA GLU A 19 -1.72 13.38 3.83
C GLU A 19 -2.03 12.23 2.88
N SER A 20 -2.03 12.54 1.58
CA SER A 20 -2.25 11.56 0.51
C SER A 20 -1.29 11.74 -0.64
N ARG A 21 -1.01 10.66 -1.36
CA ARG A 21 -0.18 10.66 -2.58
C ARG A 21 -0.55 9.54 -3.53
N PRO A 22 -0.23 9.69 -4.83
CA PRO A 22 -0.30 8.57 -5.75
C PRO A 22 0.81 7.54 -5.46
N TRP A 23 0.51 6.28 -5.74
CA TRP A 23 1.46 5.17 -5.82
C TRP A 23 1.31 4.45 -7.16
N ARG A 24 2.39 3.84 -7.65
CA ARG A 24 2.39 3.07 -8.90
C ARG A 24 3.48 2.01 -8.89
N VAL A 25 3.20 0.88 -9.52
CA VAL A 25 4.19 -0.11 -9.93
C VAL A 25 4.15 -0.20 -11.45
N SER A 26 5.33 -0.07 -12.07
CA SER A 26 5.52 -0.27 -13.50
C SER A 26 6.54 -1.37 -13.75
N HIS A 27 6.16 -2.35 -14.56
CA HIS A 27 7.04 -3.44 -14.99
C HIS A 27 7.47 -3.19 -16.44
N GLY A 28 8.76 -3.31 -16.72
CA GLY A 28 9.29 -3.10 -18.08
C GLY A 28 9.02 -4.26 -19.05
N LEU A 29 8.36 -5.34 -18.62
CA LEU A 29 8.15 -6.54 -19.43
C LEU A 29 6.73 -6.56 -20.03
N PRO A 30 6.58 -6.76 -21.35
CA PRO A 30 5.31 -6.60 -22.05
C PRO A 30 4.26 -7.70 -21.80
N PHE A 31 4.62 -8.82 -21.18
CA PHE A 31 3.71 -9.97 -21.00
C PHE A 31 3.77 -10.52 -19.57
N GLY A 32 2.59 -10.80 -19.00
CA GLY A 32 2.43 -11.54 -17.75
C GLY A 32 2.41 -10.70 -16.46
N TRP A 33 2.76 -9.41 -16.51
CA TRP A 33 2.69 -8.50 -15.36
C TRP A 33 1.64 -7.41 -15.59
N ARG A 34 0.87 -7.10 -14.55
CA ARG A 34 -0.06 -5.96 -14.56
C ARG A 34 0.58 -4.80 -13.82
N ASP A 35 0.65 -3.68 -14.50
CA ASP A 35 0.94 -2.40 -13.86
C ASP A 35 -0.28 -1.96 -13.08
N ASN A 36 -0.04 -1.48 -11.87
CA ASN A 36 -1.08 -1.06 -10.96
C ASN A 36 -0.71 0.29 -10.37
N MET A 37 -1.72 1.10 -10.13
CA MET A 37 -1.56 2.40 -9.49
C MET A 37 -2.75 2.69 -8.61
N GLY A 38 -2.69 3.82 -7.90
CA GLY A 38 -3.83 4.31 -7.15
C GLY A 38 -3.46 5.49 -6.28
N GLN A 39 -4.38 5.85 -5.39
CA GLN A 39 -4.16 6.83 -4.34
C GLN A 39 -3.94 6.12 -3.01
N LEU A 40 -3.17 6.74 -2.15
CA LEU A 40 -2.94 6.30 -0.79
C LEU A 40 -3.04 7.49 0.15
N ALA A 41 -3.70 7.32 1.28
CA ALA A 41 -3.77 8.29 2.37
C ALA A 41 -3.41 7.63 3.69
N VAL A 42 -2.62 8.30 4.53
CA VAL A 42 -2.36 7.84 5.91
C VAL A 42 -3.50 8.31 6.80
N THR A 43 -4.24 7.38 7.39
CA THR A 43 -5.37 7.70 8.27
C THR A 43 -4.91 7.96 9.71
N ARG A 44 -3.92 7.19 10.18
CA ARG A 44 -3.35 7.34 11.51
C ARG A 44 -1.93 6.80 11.61
N GLN A 45 -1.17 7.38 12.56
CA GLN A 45 0.08 6.80 13.06
C GLN A 45 -0.23 5.96 14.29
N ILE A 46 0.34 4.75 14.34
CA ILE A 46 0.24 3.82 15.47
C ILE A 46 1.64 3.69 16.03
N ASP A 47 1.88 4.28 17.21
CA ASP A 47 3.19 4.25 17.85
C ASP A 47 3.12 3.44 19.13
N THR A 48 3.93 2.39 19.21
CA THR A 48 4.00 1.47 20.35
C THR A 48 5.46 1.25 20.72
N PRO A 49 5.77 0.81 21.96
CA PRO A 49 7.15 0.49 22.34
C PRO A 49 7.84 -0.55 21.44
N LEU A 50 7.06 -1.36 20.71
CA LEU A 50 7.56 -2.44 19.86
C LEU A 50 7.66 -2.04 18.38
N ALA A 51 6.83 -1.11 17.93
CA ALA A 51 6.72 -0.77 16.51
C ALA A 51 6.09 0.61 16.27
N GLN A 52 6.62 1.28 15.24
CA GLN A 52 6.00 2.45 14.62
C GLN A 52 5.32 2.01 13.32
N CYS A 53 4.01 2.15 13.24
CA CYS A 53 3.21 1.78 12.08
C CYS A 53 2.32 2.93 11.58
N ARG A 54 1.84 2.80 10.36
CA ARG A 54 0.87 3.69 9.71
C ARG A 54 -0.26 2.85 9.17
N GLU A 55 -1.47 3.26 9.50
CA GLU A 55 -2.67 2.77 8.83
C GLU A 55 -2.92 3.64 7.61
N VAL A 56 -3.28 2.98 6.51
CA VAL A 56 -3.52 3.64 5.23
C VAL A 56 -4.82 3.16 4.62
N LEU A 57 -5.54 4.09 4.00
CA LEU A 57 -6.54 3.76 2.99
C LEU A 57 -5.90 3.91 1.63
N PHE A 58 -6.11 2.95 0.76
CA PHE A 58 -5.57 3.02 -0.59
C PHE A 58 -6.51 2.42 -1.62
N SER A 59 -6.41 2.93 -2.84
CA SER A 59 -7.15 2.44 -4.00
C SER A 59 -6.23 1.72 -4.96
N VAL A 60 -6.81 0.89 -5.83
CA VAL A 60 -6.11 0.18 -6.90
C VAL A 60 -6.84 0.39 -8.21
N GLN A 61 -6.11 0.70 -9.27
CA GLN A 61 -6.60 0.83 -10.63
C GLN A 61 -5.53 0.34 -11.62
N ASP A 62 -5.98 -0.35 -12.67
CA ASP A 62 -5.10 -0.89 -13.72
C ASP A 62 -4.57 0.20 -14.67
N LYS A 63 -5.29 1.32 -14.80
CA LYS A 63 -4.93 2.45 -15.68
C LYS A 63 -5.42 3.78 -15.09
N PRO A 64 -4.82 4.93 -15.45
CA PRO A 64 -5.13 6.22 -14.82
C PRO A 64 -6.60 6.63 -14.90
N GLU A 65 -7.29 6.28 -15.99
CA GLU A 65 -8.68 6.67 -16.26
C GLU A 65 -9.71 5.61 -15.82
N ALA A 66 -9.27 4.44 -15.34
CA ALA A 66 -10.20 3.42 -14.85
C ALA A 66 -10.72 3.78 -13.45
N PRO A 67 -11.99 3.47 -13.15
CA PRO A 67 -12.46 3.54 -11.77
C PRO A 67 -11.63 2.59 -10.89
N PRO A 68 -11.37 2.93 -9.62
CA PRO A 68 -10.69 2.01 -8.74
C PRO A 68 -11.47 0.72 -8.54
N GLU A 69 -10.77 -0.41 -8.53
CA GLU A 69 -11.34 -1.73 -8.23
C GLU A 69 -11.95 -1.79 -6.83
N GLY A 70 -11.43 -0.96 -5.91
CA GLY A 70 -11.90 -0.85 -4.55
C GLY A 70 -11.04 0.08 -3.72
N VAL A 71 -11.45 0.25 -2.46
CA VAL A 71 -10.67 0.90 -1.40
C VAL A 71 -10.37 -0.15 -0.34
N PHE A 72 -9.12 -0.19 0.09
CA PHE A 72 -8.60 -1.17 1.01
C PHE A 72 -7.97 -0.45 2.20
N LEU A 73 -8.05 -1.07 3.37
CA LEU A 73 -7.33 -0.65 4.56
C LEU A 73 -6.05 -1.48 4.65
N ALA A 74 -4.91 -0.86 4.96
CA ALA A 74 -3.68 -1.58 5.22
C ALA A 74 -2.90 -0.97 6.38
N THR A 75 -1.98 -1.77 6.92
CA THR A 75 -0.98 -1.28 7.85
C THR A 75 0.41 -1.50 7.27
N ALA A 76 1.27 -0.48 7.37
CA ALA A 76 2.69 -0.56 7.09
C ALA A 76 3.48 -0.21 8.36
N CYS A 77 4.52 -0.98 8.68
CA CYS A 77 5.33 -0.78 9.87
C CYS A 77 6.78 -0.50 9.51
N ARG A 78 7.42 0.38 10.27
CA ARG A 78 8.83 0.71 10.13
C ARG A 78 9.69 -0.45 10.63
N GLN A 79 10.60 -0.92 9.80
CA GLN A 79 11.62 -1.93 10.11
C GLN A 79 13.02 -1.36 9.83
N SER A 80 14.07 -2.11 10.16
CA SER A 80 15.47 -1.67 10.00
C SER A 80 15.85 -1.28 8.56
N GLY A 81 15.15 -1.83 7.55
CA GLY A 81 15.33 -1.51 6.13
C GLY A 81 14.31 -0.56 5.53
N GLY A 82 13.48 0.11 6.34
CA GLY A 82 12.43 1.02 5.88
C GLY A 82 11.02 0.52 6.20
N TRP A 83 10.01 1.14 5.57
CA TRP A 83 8.61 0.82 5.79
C TRP A 83 8.21 -0.44 5.04
N ARG A 84 7.54 -1.36 5.74
CA ARG A 84 7.21 -2.70 5.25
C ARG A 84 5.73 -2.97 5.44
N TRP A 85 5.14 -3.63 4.45
CA TRP A 85 3.76 -4.09 4.51
C TRP A 85 3.55 -5.05 5.69
N ALA A 86 2.53 -4.78 6.50
CA ALA A 86 2.16 -5.62 7.64
C ALA A 86 0.87 -6.43 7.38
N GLY A 87 -0.12 -5.85 6.68
CA GLY A 87 -1.38 -6.53 6.36
C GLY A 87 -2.39 -5.60 5.67
N ALA A 88 -3.49 -6.17 5.16
CA ALA A 88 -4.62 -5.41 4.63
C ALA A 88 -5.97 -6.09 4.85
N GLU A 89 -7.00 -5.25 4.92
CA GLU A 89 -8.40 -5.61 5.02
C GLU A 89 -9.20 -5.05 3.81
N PRO A 90 -10.15 -5.83 3.25
CA PRO A 90 -10.40 -7.24 3.56
C PRO A 90 -9.20 -8.13 3.20
N SER A 91 -8.97 -9.19 3.99
CA SER A 91 -7.88 -10.17 3.80
C SER A 91 -8.16 -11.09 2.60
N VAL A 92 -8.22 -10.49 1.41
CA VAL A 92 -8.45 -11.18 0.14
C VAL A 92 -7.14 -11.78 -0.39
N SER A 93 -7.26 -12.79 -1.26
CA SER A 93 -6.12 -13.49 -1.86
C SER A 93 -5.07 -12.57 -2.48
N ARG A 94 -5.48 -11.39 -2.99
CA ARG A 94 -4.60 -10.34 -3.55
C ARG A 94 -3.53 -9.85 -2.57
N TRP A 95 -3.86 -9.69 -1.29
CA TRP A 95 -2.96 -9.11 -0.28
C TRP A 95 -2.19 -10.15 0.53
N ARG A 96 -2.40 -11.43 0.18
CA ARG A 96 -2.05 -12.63 0.96
C ARG A 96 -2.74 -12.65 2.31
N TYR A 97 -3.20 -13.83 2.71
CA TYR A 97 -3.70 -14.09 4.05
C TYR A 97 -2.57 -13.85 5.05
N LEU A 98 -2.57 -12.71 5.72
CA LEU A 98 -1.92 -12.56 7.01
C LEU A 98 -3.06 -12.48 8.01
N GLN A 99 -3.54 -13.67 8.41
CA GLN A 99 -4.24 -13.85 9.69
C GLN A 99 -3.20 -13.92 10.79
#